data_AF-A0A842N2F7-F1
#
_entry.id   AF-A0A842N2F7-F1
#
_cell.length_a   1.000
_cell.length_b   1.000
_cell.length_c   1.000
_cell.angle_alpha   90.00
_cell.angle_beta   90.00
_cell.angle_gamma   90.00
#
_symmetry.space_group_name_H-M   'P 1'
#
loop_
_entity.id
_entity.type
_entity.pdbx_description
1 polymer ?
#
loop_
_entity_poly.entity_id
_entity_poly.type
_entity_poly.pdbx_seq_one_letter_code
_entity_poly.pdbx_strand_id
1 'polypeptide(L)'
;MSYSKVVLVGNLVADVEVRHIPSGTAVADVTVAVNEPMKSGEETSFVDVTVWGVTAERLSEYCGKGNKVLVDGRLRQEKWTDKESGKNRSKLSVTANRVVFLTMKDRDEVQNKENKVEVEGTEEDEAIPF
;
A
#
# COMPACT_ATOMS: atom_id res chain seq x y z
N MET A 1 -1.05 31.26 11.80
CA MET A 1 -0.96 30.24 10.72
C MET A 1 -0.46 28.95 11.35
N SER A 2 -1.02 27.80 10.99
CA SER A 2 -0.56 26.49 11.44
C SER A 2 0.09 25.74 10.28
N TYR A 3 1.18 25.03 10.56
CA TYR A 3 1.94 24.24 9.59
C TYR A 3 2.16 22.83 10.14
N SER A 4 1.87 21.82 9.33
CA SER A 4 2.12 20.42 9.64
C SER A 4 2.71 19.76 8.42
N LYS A 5 3.89 19.15 8.59
CA LYS A 5 4.57 18.38 7.57
C LYS A 5 5.16 17.13 8.21
N VAL A 6 4.97 16.00 7.55
CA VAL A 6 5.57 14.71 7.90
C VAL A 6 6.30 14.22 6.66
N VAL A 7 7.57 13.85 6.82
CA VAL A 7 8.36 13.20 5.77
C VAL A 7 8.90 11.90 6.34
N LEU A 8 8.61 10.79 5.68
CA LEU A 8 9.07 9.47 6.10
C LEU A 8 9.56 8.68 4.89
N VAL A 9 10.56 7.84 5.13
CA VAL A 9 11.08 6.88 4.16
C VAL A 9 11.05 5.52 4.81
N GLY A 10 10.43 4.55 4.15
CA GLY A 10 10.25 3.24 4.73
C GLY A 10 9.74 2.22 3.72
N ASN A 11 9.41 1.03 4.21
CA ASN A 11 8.99 -0.09 3.39
C ASN A 11 7.51 -0.41 3.63
N LEU A 12 6.77 -0.73 2.57
CA LEU A 12 5.38 -1.17 2.67
C LEU A 12 5.33 -2.53 3.37
N VAL A 13 4.49 -2.66 4.39
CA VAL A 13 4.39 -3.89 5.21
C VAL A 13 3.54 -4.97 4.53
N ALA A 14 2.60 -4.55 3.69
CA ALA A 14 1.66 -5.39 2.98
C ALA A 14 1.47 -4.89 1.54
N ASP A 15 0.79 -5.69 0.73
CA ASP A 15 0.35 -5.26 -0.60
C ASP A 15 -0.67 -4.12 -0.50
N VAL A 16 -0.71 -3.28 -1.53
CA VAL A 16 -1.51 -2.06 -1.53
C VAL A 16 -2.90 -2.38 -2.04
N GLU A 17 -3.89 -2.26 -1.16
CA GLU A 17 -5.30 -2.42 -1.52
C GLU A 17 -5.95 -1.04 -1.77
N VAL A 18 -6.46 -0.84 -2.98
CA VAL A 18 -7.19 0.38 -3.35
C VAL A 18 -8.67 0.16 -3.22
N ARG A 19 -9.33 1.07 -2.49
CA ARG A 19 -10.79 1.11 -2.35
C ARG A 19 -11.31 2.40 -2.95
N HIS A 20 -12.47 2.33 -3.61
CA HIS A 20 -13.15 3.51 -4.14
C HIS A 20 -14.25 3.92 -3.18
N ILE A 21 -14.22 5.17 -2.72
CA ILE A 21 -15.33 5.72 -1.93
C ILE A 21 -16.50 6.12 -2.84
N PRO A 22 -17.74 6.33 -2.33
CA PRO A 22 -18.90 6.65 -3.15
C PRO A 22 -18.74 7.89 -4.05
N SER A 23 -17.80 8.78 -3.75
CA SER A 23 -17.45 9.92 -4.62
C SER A 23 -16.64 9.53 -5.87
N GLY A 24 -16.29 8.25 -6.03
CA GLY A 24 -15.42 7.74 -7.10
C GLY A 24 -13.93 7.96 -6.84
N THR A 25 -13.54 8.56 -5.71
CA THR A 25 -12.12 8.79 -5.39
C THR A 25 -11.47 7.50 -4.88
N ALA A 26 -10.34 7.13 -5.47
CA ALA A 26 -9.50 6.04 -4.99
C ALA A 26 -8.83 6.38 -3.65
N VAL A 27 -8.73 5.41 -2.76
CA VAL A 27 -8.11 5.51 -1.44
C VAL A 27 -7.30 4.25 -1.17
N ALA A 28 -6.05 4.41 -0.74
CA ALA A 28 -5.22 3.32 -0.25
C ALA A 28 -4.78 3.62 1.18
N ASP A 29 -5.07 2.69 2.09
CA ASP A 29 -4.59 2.73 3.47
C ASP A 29 -3.42 1.75 3.56
N VAL A 30 -2.21 2.28 3.80
CA VAL A 30 -0.98 1.47 3.85
C VAL A 30 -0.23 1.69 5.15
N THR A 31 0.48 0.67 5.60
CA THR A 31 1.40 0.79 6.74
C THR A 31 2.83 0.80 6.23
N VAL A 32 3.59 1.82 6.63
CA VAL A 32 4.99 2.00 6.29
C VAL A 32 5.86 1.70 7.50
N ALA A 33 6.75 0.72 7.37
CA ALA A 33 7.79 0.43 8.34
C ALA A 33 8.96 1.41 8.16
N VAL A 34 9.23 2.21 9.18
CA VAL A 34 10.32 3.18 9.24
C VAL A 34 11.33 2.69 10.26
N ASN A 35 12.56 2.43 9.80
CA ASN A 35 13.63 1.93 10.64
C ASN A 35 14.50 3.08 11.13
N GLU A 36 14.81 3.08 12.42
CA GLU A 36 15.69 4.02 13.07
C GLU A 36 16.90 3.30 13.67
N PRO A 37 18.14 3.61 13.23
CA PRO A 37 19.33 3.02 13.80
C PRO A 37 19.56 3.58 15.21
N MET A 38 19.59 2.70 16.21
CA MET A 38 19.85 3.05 17.60
C MET A 38 21.15 2.39 18.10
N LYS A 39 21.72 2.91 19.18
CA LYS A 39 22.95 2.35 19.78
C LYS A 39 22.79 0.90 20.25
N SER A 40 21.57 0.49 20.59
CA SER A 40 21.25 -0.85 21.09
C SER A 40 20.67 -1.80 20.03
N GLY A 41 20.57 -1.37 18.77
CA GLY A 41 19.97 -2.16 17.69
C GLY A 41 19.18 -1.30 16.70
N GLU A 42 18.20 -1.92 16.03
CA GLU A 42 17.30 -1.26 15.09
C GLU A 42 15.90 -1.19 15.73
N GLU A 43 15.31 0.01 15.76
CA GLU A 43 13.92 0.20 16.18
C GLU A 43 13.07 0.46 14.94
N THR A 44 11.97 -0.27 14.78
CA THR A 44 11.06 -0.10 13.65
C THR A 44 9.75 0.47 14.14
N SER A 45 9.41 1.65 13.62
CA SER A 45 8.10 2.27 13.79
C SER A 45 7.19 1.92 12.62
N PHE A 46 5.93 1.57 12.93
CA PHE A 46 4.91 1.30 11.93
C PHE A 46 3.96 2.48 11.85
N VAL A 47 3.92 3.15 10.69
CA VAL A 47 3.14 4.37 10.50
C VAL A 47 2.05 4.11 9.48
N ASP A 48 0.81 4.38 9.88
CA ASP A 48 -0.33 4.31 8.97
C ASP A 48 -0.42 5.56 8.10
N VAL A 49 -0.51 5.34 6.80
CA VAL A 49 -0.54 6.38 5.77
C VAL A 49 -1.77 6.17 4.89
N THR A 50 -2.59 7.21 4.75
CA THR A 50 -3.69 7.23 3.79
C THR A 50 -3.28 8.03 2.56
N VAL A 51 -3.41 7.41 1.39
CA VAL A 51 -3.09 7.97 0.07
C VAL A 51 -4.39 8.10 -0.74
N TRP A 52 -4.56 9.18 -1.47
CA TRP A 52 -5.80 9.51 -2.19
C TRP A 52 -5.58 9.67 -3.69
N GLY A 53 -6.67 9.45 -4.44
CA GLY A 53 -6.77 9.69 -5.88
C GLY A 53 -5.78 8.87 -6.70
N VAL A 54 -5.31 9.46 -7.80
CA VAL A 54 -4.41 8.82 -8.77
C VAL A 54 -3.12 8.30 -8.12
N THR A 55 -2.63 8.95 -7.06
CA THR A 55 -1.44 8.47 -6.34
C THR A 55 -1.70 7.13 -5.65
N ALA A 56 -2.92 6.89 -5.17
CA ALA A 56 -3.30 5.62 -4.55
C ALA A 56 -3.35 4.49 -5.61
N GLU A 57 -3.94 4.77 -6.77
CA GLU A 57 -3.99 3.84 -7.90
C GLU A 57 -2.57 3.44 -8.34
N ARG A 58 -1.72 4.44 -8.61
CA ARG A 58 -0.31 4.21 -8.99
C ARG A 58 0.47 3.47 -7.93
N LEU A 59 0.22 3.75 -6.65
CA LEU A 59 0.88 3.03 -5.57
C LEU A 59 0.58 1.53 -5.62
N SER A 60 -0.65 1.12 -5.94
CA SER A 60 -0.99 -0.29 -6.12
C SER A 60 -0.47 -0.93 -7.40
N GLU A 61 -0.33 -0.14 -8.47
CA GLU A 61 0.18 -0.63 -9.74
C GLU A 61 1.69 -0.91 -9.67
N TYR A 62 2.46 0.00 -9.04
CA TYR A 62 3.92 -0.04 -9.08
C TYR A 62 4.58 -0.55 -7.79
N CYS A 63 3.87 -0.60 -6.67
CA CYS A 63 4.41 -1.02 -5.39
C CYS A 63 3.55 -2.11 -4.75
N GLY A 64 4.22 -3.05 -4.09
CA GLY A 64 3.59 -4.05 -3.23
C GLY A 64 4.36 -4.18 -1.92
N LYS A 65 4.15 -5.30 -1.24
CA LYS A 65 4.85 -5.61 0.01
C LYS A 65 6.37 -5.51 -0.17
N GLY A 66 7.02 -4.83 0.77
CA GLY A 66 8.48 -4.68 0.81
C GLY A 66 9.02 -3.53 -0.02
N ASN A 67 8.25 -2.93 -0.94
CA ASN A 67 8.70 -1.79 -1.72
C ASN A 67 9.00 -0.58 -0.82
N LYS A 68 10.09 0.12 -1.14
CA LYS A 68 10.53 1.31 -0.42
C LYS A 68 9.86 2.54 -1.02
N VAL A 69 9.30 3.38 -0.16
CA VAL A 69 8.58 4.60 -0.53
C VAL A 69 9.03 5.77 0.34
N LEU A 70 9.05 6.97 -0.25
CA LEU A 70 9.08 8.23 0.47
C LEU A 70 7.68 8.82 0.48
N VAL A 71 7.21 9.21 1.66
CA VAL A 71 5.92 9.88 1.84
C VAL A 71 6.18 11.29 2.38
N ASP A 72 5.63 12.29 1.68
CA ASP A 72 5.48 13.66 2.15
C ASP A 72 3.99 13.91 2.39
N GLY A 73 3.63 14.30 3.61
CA GLY A 73 2.25 14.43 4.02
C GLY A 73 2.06 15.31 5.24
N ARG A 74 0.94 15.12 5.91
CA ARG A 74 0.57 15.83 7.14
C ARG A 74 0.00 14.87 8.16
N LEU A 75 0.15 15.23 9.43
CA LEU A 75 -0.41 14.45 10.52
C LEU A 75 -1.93 14.64 10.59
N ARG A 76 -2.67 13.55 10.79
CA ARG A 76 -4.11 13.54 11.01
C ARG A 76 -4.41 12.75 12.28
N GLN A 77 -5.17 13.34 13.20
CA GLN A 77 -5.72 12.63 14.34
C GLN A 77 -7.19 12.36 14.07
N GLU A 78 -7.56 11.10 13.98
CA GLU A 78 -8.94 10.66 13.88
C GLU A 78 -9.45 10.30 15.27
N LYS A 79 -10.65 10.77 15.61
CA LYS A 79 -11.32 10.48 16.88
C LYS A 79 -12.67 9.86 16.58
N TRP A 80 -12.98 8.75 17.21
CA TRP A 80 -14.29 8.10 17.07
C TRP A 80 -14.72 7.48 18.40
N THR A 81 -16.02 7.28 18.55
CA THR A 81 -16.57 6.55 19.69
C THR A 81 -16.72 5.08 19.29
N ASP A 82 -16.10 4.22 20.07
CA ASP A 82 -16.19 2.78 19.90
C ASP A 82 -17.62 2.31 20.17
N LYS A 83 -18.26 1.64 19.21
CA LYS A 83 -19.68 1.27 19.30
C LYS A 83 -19.96 0.20 20.36
N GLU A 84 -18.96 -0.60 20.72
CA GLU A 84 -19.10 -1.73 21.63
C GLU A 84 -18.86 -1.32 23.09
N SER A 85 -17.83 -0.51 23.33
CA SER A 85 -17.45 -0.03 24.66
C SER A 85 -17.96 1.36 25.03
N GLY A 86 -18.47 2.14 24.06
CA GLY A 86 -18.86 3.54 24.24
C GLY A 86 -17.70 4.49 24.53
N LYS A 87 -16.45 4.02 24.48
CA LYS A 87 -15.26 4.82 24.82
C LYS A 87 -14.77 5.63 23.63
N ASN A 88 -14.28 6.82 23.91
CA ASN A 88 -13.59 7.64 22.91
C ASN A 88 -12.23 7.02 22.58
N ARG A 89 -11.98 6.80 21.29
CA ARG A 89 -10.71 6.33 20.73
C ARG A 89 -10.12 7.40 19.84
N SER A 90 -8.81 7.38 19.71
CA SER A 90 -8.12 8.20 18.72
C SER A 90 -6.98 7.45 18.06
N LYS A 91 -6.76 7.72 16.78
CA LYS A 91 -5.66 7.19 15.99
C LYS A 91 -4.90 8.34 15.36
N LEU A 92 -3.58 8.24 15.36
CA LEU A 92 -2.71 9.14 14.64
C LEU A 92 -2.30 8.48 13.34
N SER A 93 -2.49 9.18 12.22
CA SER A 93 -2.11 8.70 10.89
C SER A 93 -1.50 9.84 10.08
N VAL A 94 -0.91 9.50 8.94
CA VAL A 94 -0.38 10.46 7.98
C VAL A 94 -1.29 10.48 6.76
N THR A 95 -1.74 11.66 6.35
CA THR A 95 -2.35 11.83 5.02
C THR A 95 -1.26 12.24 4.04
N ALA A 96 -1.01 11.41 3.04
CA ALA A 96 0.02 11.67 2.04
C ALA A 96 -0.43 12.77 1.07
N ASN A 97 0.43 13.76 0.84
CA ASN A 97 0.29 14.75 -0.22
C ASN A 97 1.06 14.31 -1.47
N ARG A 98 2.22 13.67 -1.28
CA ARG A 98 3.07 13.14 -2.34
C ARG A 98 3.71 11.84 -1.88
N VAL A 99 3.78 10.88 -2.78
CA VAL A 99 4.52 9.63 -2.60
C VAL A 99 5.55 9.53 -3.72
N VAL A 100 6.78 9.13 -3.38
CA VAL A 100 7.83 8.81 -4.34
C VAL A 100 8.18 7.34 -4.17
N PHE A 101 8.09 6.58 -5.25
CA PHE A 101 8.43 5.17 -5.28
C PHE A 101 9.95 5.04 -5.42
N LEU A 102 10.62 4.48 -4.42
CA LEU A 102 12.07 4.34 -4.40
C LEU A 102 12.51 2.96 -4.90
N THR A 103 11.66 1.95 -4.73
CA THR A 103 11.79 0.66 -5.42
C THR A 103 10.45 0.29 -6.06
N MET A 104 10.49 -0.25 -7.26
CA MET A 104 9.31 -0.71 -8.00
C MET A 104 9.20 -2.22 -7.92
N LYS A 105 7.98 -2.74 -8.06
CA LYS A 105 7.74 -4.18 -8.18
C LYS A 105 8.44 -4.69 -9.44
N ASP A 106 9.19 -5.78 -9.33
CA ASP A 106 9.81 -6.43 -10.49
C ASP A 106 8.69 -6.84 -11.46
N ARG A 107 8.68 -6.24 -12.65
CA ARG A 107 7.55 -6.38 -13.60
C ARG A 107 7.49 -7.79 -14.21
N ASP A 108 8.56 -8.57 -14.06
CA ASP A 108 8.72 -9.89 -14.66
C ASP A 108 7.87 -10.98 -13.98
N GLU A 109 7.44 -10.79 -12.72
CA GLU A 109 6.58 -11.78 -12.04
C GLU A 109 5.11 -11.76 -12.49
N VAL A 110 4.62 -10.63 -13.04
CA VAL A 110 3.23 -10.51 -13.50
C VAL A 110 3.03 -11.25 -14.83
N GLN A 111 4.01 -11.13 -15.74
CA GLN A 111 3.95 -11.77 -17.05
C GLN A 111 4.11 -13.30 -16.99
N ASN A 112 4.77 -13.81 -15.93
CA ASN A 112 4.95 -15.25 -15.73
C ASN A 112 3.70 -15.94 -15.14
N LYS A 113 2.76 -15.19 -14.55
CA LYS A 113 1.47 -15.74 -14.06
C LYS A 113 0.43 -15.85 -15.17
N GLU A 114 0.40 -14.91 -16.12
CA GLU A 114 -0.51 -14.98 -17.28
C GLU A 114 -0.09 -16.12 -18.23
N ASN A 115 1.21 -16.28 -18.50
CA ASN A 115 1.71 -17.37 -19.37
C ASN A 115 1.50 -18.78 -18.81
N LYS A 116 1.28 -18.96 -17.50
CA LYS A 116 1.08 -20.30 -16.92
C LYS A 116 -0.38 -20.78 -17.07
N VAL A 117 -1.33 -19.87 -17.24
CA VAL A 117 -2.77 -20.20 -17.35
C VAL A 117 -3.13 -20.61 -18.79
N GLU A 118 -2.45 -20.07 -19.81
CA GLU A 118 -2.70 -20.43 -21.22
C GLU A 118 -2.11 -21.79 -21.64
N VAL A 119 -1.07 -22.29 -20.97
CA VAL A 119 -0.37 -23.53 -21.41
C VAL A 119 -1.05 -24.80 -20.91
N GLU A 120 -1.94 -24.73 -19.92
CA GLU A 120 -2.61 -25.91 -19.32
C GLU A 120 -3.96 -26.28 -20.00
N GLY A 121 -4.33 -25.62 -21.11
CA GLY A 121 -5.69 -25.67 -21.69
C GLY A 121 -5.87 -26.36 -23.04
N THR A 122 -4.86 -26.99 -23.64
CA THR A 122 -5.02 -27.69 -24.94
C THR A 122 -4.14 -28.93 -25.06
N GLU A 123 -4.42 -29.97 -24.27
CA GLU A 123 -4.04 -31.34 -24.62
C GLU A 123 -5.21 -32.24 -24.24
N GLU A 124 -6.20 -32.36 -25.12
CA GLU A 124 -7.04 -33.55 -25.29
C GLU A 124 -7.95 -33.38 -26.52
N ASP A 125 -8.11 -34.48 -27.26
CA ASP A 125 -9.04 -34.72 -28.35
C ASP A 125 -8.70 -34.24 -29.78
N GLU A 126 -7.80 -34.96 -30.45
CA GLU A 126 -8.04 -35.31 -31.86
C GLU A 126 -7.62 -36.76 -32.17
N ALA A 127 -8.43 -37.71 -31.72
CA ALA A 127 -8.42 -39.07 -32.25
C ALA A 127 -9.11 -39.07 -33.62
N ILE A 128 -8.32 -39.12 -34.69
CA ILE A 128 -8.80 -39.21 -36.08
C ILE A 128 -9.15 -40.68 -36.38
N PRO A 129 -10.41 -41.04 -36.69
CA PRO A 129 -10.72 -42.36 -37.22
C PRO A 129 -10.51 -42.37 -38.75
N PHE A 130 -9.83 -43.40 -39.25
CA PHE A 130 -9.84 -43.78 -40.67
C PHE A 130 -11.04 -44.68 -40.98
#